data_AF-L5KMK3-F1
#
_entry.id   AF-L5KMK3-F1
#
_cell.length_a   1.000
_cell.length_b   1.000
_cell.length_c   1.000
_cell.angle_alpha   90.00
_cell.angle_beta   90.00
_cell.angle_gamma   90.00
#
_symmetry.space_group_name_H-M   'P 1'
#
loop_
_entity.id
_entity.type
_entity.pdbx_description
1 polymer ?
#
loop_
_entity_poly.entity_id
_entity_poly.type
_entity_poly.pdbx_seq_one_letter_code
_entity_poly.pdbx_strand_id
1 'polypeptide(L)' 'MGNTMEWTPPPWAIMAAESLLAGGVAKGILHPNDEVKGHRNMQQMLSPGDRLFEIIQTWPRHRT' A
#
# COMPACT_ATOMS: atom_id res chain seq x y z
N MET A 1 8.79 -8.33 7.27
CA MET A 1 8.67 -7.06 8.02
C MET A 1 10.01 -6.34 7.95
N GLY A 2 10.02 -5.01 7.78
CA GLY A 2 11.22 -4.20 7.63
C GLY A 2 10.91 -2.70 7.72
N ASN A 3 11.94 -1.85 7.82
CA ASN A 3 11.82 -0.39 7.82
C ASN A 3 12.04 0.15 6.40
N THR A 4 11.07 0.92 5.88
CA THR A 4 11.09 1.42 4.49
C THR A 4 11.24 2.94 4.39
N MET A 5 11.74 3.58 5.46
CA MET A 5 12.04 5.00 5.42
C MET A 5 13.04 5.32 4.30
N GLU A 6 14.14 4.57 4.21
CA GLU A 6 15.20 4.83 3.22
C GLU A 6 15.29 3.74 2.14
N TRP A 7 14.73 2.56 2.40
CA TRP A 7 14.89 1.37 1.56
C TRP A 7 13.57 0.91 0.96
N THR A 8 13.60 0.65 -0.35
CA THR A 8 12.45 0.13 -1.07
C THR A 8 12.28 -1.36 -0.78
N PRO A 9 11.07 -1.83 -0.42
CA PRO A 9 10.80 -3.26 -0.32
C PRO A 9 11.19 -3.99 -1.61
N PRO A 10 11.65 -5.23 -1.53
CA PRO A 10 12.00 -5.97 -2.73
C PRO A 10 10.75 -6.17 -3.63
N PRO A 11 10.91 -6.24 -4.96
CA PRO A 11 9.77 -6.25 -5.90
C PRO A 11 8.72 -7.33 -5.64
N TRP A 12 9.15 -8.51 -5.18
CA TRP A 12 8.23 -9.61 -4.84
C TRP A 12 7.28 -9.27 -3.68
N ALA A 13 7.71 -8.42 -2.73
CA ALA A 13 6.87 -8.00 -1.62
C ALA A 13 5.80 -6.98 -2.08
N ILE A 14 6.15 -6.10 -3.01
CA ILE A 14 5.23 -5.15 -3.64
C ILE A 14 4.17 -5.92 -4.44
N MET A 15 4.61 -6.85 -5.29
CA MET A 15 3.71 -7.68 -6.11
C MET A 15 2.78 -8.55 -5.26
N ALA A 16 3.26 -9.10 -4.15
CA ALA A 16 2.42 -9.85 -3.22
C ALA A 16 1.33 -8.97 -2.59
N ALA A 17 1.64 -7.71 -2.26
CA ALA A 17 0.67 -6.77 -1.72
C ALA A 17 -0.39 -6.38 -2.76
N GLU A 18 -0.01 -6.09 -4.01
CA GLU A 18 -0.96 -5.82 -5.09
C GLU A 18 -1.85 -7.03 -5.39
N SER A 19 -1.27 -8.24 -5.40
CA SER A 19 -2.01 -9.50 -5.58
C SER A 19 -3.02 -9.74 -4.47
N LEU A 20 -2.65 -9.41 -3.22
CA LEU A 20 -3.55 -9.52 -2.07
C LEU A 20 -4.75 -8.58 -2.20
N LEU A 21 -4.53 -7.33 -2.63
CA LEU A 21 -5.60 -6.36 -2.87
C LEU A 21 -6.54 -6.83 -3.99
N ALA A 22 -5.98 -7.28 -5.11
CA ALA A 22 -6.77 -7.82 -6.23
C ALA A 22 -7.59 -9.04 -5.79
N GLY A 23 -6.99 -9.96 -5.03
CA GLY A 23 -7.68 -11.12 -4.47
C GLY A 23 -8.79 -10.75 -3.49
N GLY A 24 -8.59 -9.70 -2.68
CA GLY A 24 -9.61 -9.17 -1.77
C GLY A 24 -10.83 -8.63 -2.52
N VAL A 25 -10.61 -7.89 -3.62
CA VAL A 25 -11.70 -7.40 -4.49
C VAL A 25 -12.42 -8.57 -5.17
N ALA A 26 -11.68 -9.53 -5.73
CA ALA A 26 -12.26 -10.68 -6.42
C ALA A 26 -13.12 -11.57 -5.50
N LYS A 27 -12.75 -11.66 -4.22
CA LYS A 27 -13.51 -12.38 -3.19
C LYS A 27 -14.66 -11.57 -2.59
N GLY A 28 -14.83 -10.30 -2.99
CA GLY A 28 -15.83 -9.39 -2.43
C GLY A 28 -15.55 -8.97 -0.97
N ILE A 29 -14.33 -9.19 -0.48
CA ILE A 29 -13.89 -8.77 0.86
C ILE A 29 -13.59 -7.26 0.86
N LEU A 30 -13.04 -6.77 -0.25
CA LEU A 30 -12.83 -5.35 -0.50
C LEU A 30 -13.79 -4.90 -1.59
N HIS A 31 -14.37 -3.71 -1.44
CA HIS A 31 -15.11 -3.10 -2.52
C HIS A 31 -14.15 -2.62 -3.62
N PRO A 32 -14.56 -2.65 -4.89
CA PRO A 32 -13.76 -2.16 -6.01
C PRO A 32 -13.54 -0.64 -6.00
N ASN A 33 -14.15 0.09 -5.05
CA ASN A 33 -13.96 1.52 -4.87
C ASN A 33 -13.27 1.88 -3.54
N ASP A 34 -12.86 0.89 -2.73
CA ASP A 34 -12.05 1.13 -1.54
C ASP A 34 -10.71 1.79 -1.90
N GLU A 35 -10.29 2.73 -1.08
CA GLU A 35 -9.08 3.51 -1.30
C GLU A 35 -7.89 2.82 -0.63
N VAL A 36 -6.75 2.79 -1.31
CA VAL A 36 -5.48 2.39 -0.69
C VAL A 36 -4.84 3.64 -0.10
N LYS A 37 -4.49 3.59 1.20
CA LYS A 37 -3.88 4.71 1.92
C LYS A 37 -2.69 4.24 2.75
N GLY A 38 -1.69 5.11 2.88
CA GLY A 38 -0.64 4.92 3.87
C GLY A 38 -1.18 5.14 5.28
N HIS A 39 -0.57 4.49 6.27
CA HIS A 39 -0.95 4.72 7.67
C HIS A 39 -0.81 6.19 8.07
N ARG A 40 0.17 6.90 7.48
CA ARG A 40 0.36 8.35 7.64
C ARG A 40 -0.78 9.24 7.12
N ASN A 41 -1.65 8.76 6.24
CA ASN A 41 -2.80 9.54 5.77
C ASN A 41 -3.93 9.58 6.81
N MET A 42 -3.92 8.67 7.79
CA MET A 42 -4.97 8.58 8.80
C MET A 42 -4.55 9.24 10.13
N GLN A 43 -3.27 9.22 10.44
CA GLN A 43 -2.70 9.75 11.68
C GLN A 43 -1.31 10.32 11.42
N GLN A 44 -0.85 11.25 12.27
CA GLN A 44 0.54 11.75 12.24
C GLN A 44 1.52 10.65 12.63
N MET A 45 1.84 9.76 11.68
CA MET A 45 2.76 8.65 11.87
C MET A 45 3.71 8.54 10.67
N LEU A 46 4.93 8.06 10.91
CA LEU A 46 5.95 7.90 9.88
C LEU A 46 5.75 6.64 9.01
N SER A 47 4.95 5.67 9.49
CA SER A 47 4.56 4.46 8.75
C SER A 47 3.69 4.81 7.54
N PRO A 48 3.85 4.17 6.36
CA PRO A 48 4.60 2.93 6.09
C PRO A 48 6.12 3.09 5.90
N GLY A 49 6.64 4.33 5.96
CA GLY A 49 7.99 4.69 5.54
C GLY A 49 7.97 5.42 4.20
N ASP A 50 8.89 6.35 3.96
CA ASP A 50 8.82 7.26 2.80
C ASP A 50 8.88 6.52 1.46
N ARG A 51 9.78 5.52 1.30
CA ARG A 51 9.88 4.77 0.04
C ARG A 51 8.63 3.97 -0.28
N LEU A 52 8.06 3.29 0.72
CA LEU A 52 6.82 2.55 0.51
C LEU A 52 5.65 3.51 0.31
N PHE A 53 5.65 4.68 0.96
CA PHE A 53 4.64 5.71 0.77
C PHE A 53 4.64 6.30 -0.66
N GLU A 54 5.82 6.52 -1.24
CA GLU A 54 5.97 6.94 -2.64
C GLU A 54 5.40 5.90 -3.61
N ILE A 55 5.64 4.60 -3.35
CA ILE A 55 5.17 3.51 -4.22
C ILE A 55 3.65 3.36 -4.15
N ILE A 56 3.05 3.35 -2.95
CA ILE A 56 1.59 3.16 -2.85
C ILE A 56 0.84 4.34 -3.47
N GLN A 57 1.44 5.53 -3.55
CA GLN A 57 0.85 6.67 -4.25
C GLN A 57 0.68 6.44 -5.75
N THR A 58 1.47 5.56 -6.36
CA THR A 58 1.35 5.21 -7.79
C THR A 58 0.34 4.10 -8.04
N TRP A 59 -0.22 3.47 -7.00
CA TRP A 59 -1.17 2.38 -7.19
C TRP A 59 -2.52 2.89 -7.67
N PRO A 60 -3.21 2.14 -8.55
CA PRO A 60 -4.57 2.48 -8.94
C PRO A 60 -5.44 2.49 -7.67
N ARG A 61 -6.18 3.58 -7.47
CA ARG A 61 -7.07 3.85 -6.31
C ARG A 61 -6.38 4.36 -5.04
N HIS A 62 -5.15 4.84 -5.13
CA HIS A 62 -4.59 5.66 -4.06
C HIS A 62 -5.24 7.05 -4.04
N ARG A 63 -5.69 7.49 -2.86
CA ARG A 63 -6.11 8.88 -2.63
C ARG A 63 -5.30 9.47 -1.47
N THR A 64 -4.63 10.59 -1.75
CA THR A 64 -3.89 11.42 -0.79
C THR A 64 -4.75 11.87 0.37
#